data_AF-A0A293LGQ1-F1
#
_entry.id   AF-A0A293LGQ1-F1
#
_cell.length_a   1.000
_cell.length_b   1.000
_cell.length_c   1.000
_cell.angle_alpha   90.00
_cell.angle_beta   90.00
_cell.angle_gamma   90.00
#
_symmetry.space_group_name_H-M   'P 1'
#
loop_
_entity.id
_entity.type
_entity.pdbx_description
1 polymer ?
#
loop_
_entity_poly.entity_id
_entity_poly.type
_entity_poly.pdbx_seq_one_letter_code
_entity_poly.pdbx_strand_id
1 'polypeptide(L)'
;MSVNKRGATKSRGQVNDNDAESDCDMDKLSGSESPPVCGKSPDFDIPDMMLEPMAGAGDEGYQEAAETIIEHCREKAKVMGNEISAPYEVPHFPIELHQSRKVMQKQLYTRAQKELEERRSYYDGDLTEMEEHWAKLNDQDFTPHFQRVAISGEDTSGVPIEDLHQASKLLVSALRLREKYMEASHQSFPRATKRFLAPLKGKHAMEPETPDEVLNSADHPFYSVPTVTEPWNCEILEDMKCILKMNNGVVNVYRTNEDAKNEKPIDYPYINLPQFINDLNLMCAMIADGPLKSFCYRRLSYLSSKFQLHVLLNELRELAAQKAVPHRDFYNIRKVDTHVHAASCMNQKHLLRFIKKMMKMHATDHVCKVGDRLMTLQEVFDTMNVTAYDLSVDMLDVHADRNTFHRFDKFNTKYNPIGESRLREIFLKSDNFIGGLYFAEILKEVMSDLEESKYQNAEYRLSIYGKSREEWDRLAKWAVRNTMYSDNVRWLVQVPRLYDIFRSNKLVNNFEEILENIFMPLFEVTNNPS
;
A
#
# COMPACT_ATOMS: atom_id res chain seq x y z
N MET A 1 2.64 -58.04 -50.01
CA MET A 1 2.96 -59.39 -49.51
C MET A 1 3.44 -59.27 -48.07
N SER A 2 2.92 -60.15 -47.18
CA SER A 2 3.22 -60.31 -45.74
C SER A 2 2.72 -59.18 -44.82
N VAL A 3 1.72 -59.29 -43.90
CA VAL A 3 1.37 -60.30 -42.87
C VAL A 3 2.52 -60.42 -41.84
N ASN A 4 2.43 -60.25 -40.52
CA ASN A 4 1.36 -60.26 -39.50
C ASN A 4 1.93 -59.64 -38.19
N LYS A 5 1.10 -59.07 -37.29
CA LYS A 5 0.97 -59.51 -35.87
C LYS A 5 0.01 -58.63 -35.04
N ARG A 6 -1.16 -59.23 -34.78
CA ARG A 6 -1.88 -59.39 -33.49
C ARG A 6 -2.04 -58.17 -32.57
N GLY A 7 -3.30 -57.76 -32.42
CA GLY A 7 -3.81 -57.11 -31.20
C GLY A 7 -4.41 -58.12 -30.21
N ALA A 8 -4.52 -57.68 -28.96
CA ALA A 8 -5.57 -58.08 -28.01
C ALA A 8 -5.68 -57.05 -26.88
N THR A 9 -6.92 -56.67 -26.61
CA THR A 9 -7.53 -55.69 -25.70
C THR A 9 -7.29 -55.88 -24.20
N LYS A 10 -7.35 -54.79 -23.41
CA LYS A 10 -7.86 -54.81 -22.02
C LYS A 10 -8.40 -53.44 -21.53
N SER A 11 -9.70 -53.46 -21.18
CA SER A 11 -10.43 -52.74 -20.11
C SER A 11 -10.06 -51.30 -19.71
N ARG A 12 -10.99 -50.36 -19.98
CA ARG A 12 -11.12 -49.06 -19.29
C ARG A 12 -11.66 -49.29 -17.87
N GLY A 13 -10.82 -49.04 -16.86
CA GLY A 13 -11.23 -48.79 -15.48
C GLY A 13 -11.01 -47.31 -15.17
N GLN A 14 -11.98 -46.70 -14.50
CA GLN A 14 -11.90 -45.34 -13.96
C GLN A 14 -10.66 -45.18 -13.08
N VAL A 15 -9.87 -44.14 -13.33
CA VAL A 15 -8.75 -43.72 -12.46
C VAL A 15 -9.15 -42.38 -11.88
N ASN A 16 -9.12 -42.32 -10.55
CA ASN A 16 -9.36 -41.14 -9.73
C ASN A 16 -8.25 -40.11 -9.98
N ASP A 17 -8.65 -38.86 -10.22
CA ASP A 17 -7.78 -37.70 -10.26
C ASP A 17 -7.18 -37.47 -8.86
N ASN A 18 -5.86 -37.60 -8.76
CA ASN A 18 -5.05 -37.22 -7.60
C ASN A 18 -3.64 -36.87 -8.11
N ASP A 19 -3.55 -35.81 -8.90
CA ASP A 19 -2.28 -35.30 -9.38
C ASP A 19 -1.73 -34.26 -8.39
N ALA A 20 -0.82 -34.73 -7.54
CA ALA A 20 0.14 -33.90 -6.85
C ALA A 20 1.24 -33.52 -7.87
N GLU A 21 1.05 -32.43 -8.61
CA GLU A 21 2.09 -31.90 -9.49
C GLU A 21 3.05 -31.01 -8.70
N SER A 22 4.30 -31.46 -8.64
CA SER A 22 5.43 -30.69 -8.13
C SER A 22 5.79 -29.57 -9.12
N ASP A 23 5.63 -28.31 -8.71
CA ASP A 23 6.18 -27.15 -9.42
C ASP A 23 7.72 -27.17 -9.28
N CYS A 24 8.41 -27.93 -10.13
CA CYS A 24 9.86 -27.87 -10.30
C CYS A 24 10.24 -27.18 -11.63
N ASP A 25 11.27 -26.32 -11.57
CA ASP A 25 12.00 -25.69 -12.67
C ASP A 25 11.32 -24.53 -13.45
N MET A 26 11.00 -23.43 -12.75
CA MET A 26 10.68 -22.13 -13.38
C MET A 26 11.82 -21.09 -13.34
N ASP A 27 12.99 -21.41 -12.79
CA ASP A 27 14.06 -20.43 -12.52
C ASP A 27 15.28 -20.49 -13.48
N LYS A 28 15.25 -21.30 -14.54
CA LYS A 28 16.45 -21.52 -15.40
C LYS A 28 16.49 -20.81 -16.75
N LEU A 29 15.55 -19.92 -17.09
CA LEU A 29 15.43 -19.38 -18.47
C LEU A 29 15.46 -17.86 -18.64
N SER A 30 15.94 -17.08 -17.66
CA SER A 30 16.05 -15.60 -17.81
C SER A 30 17.45 -15.08 -18.19
N GLY A 31 18.36 -15.96 -18.65
CA GLY A 31 19.70 -15.58 -19.08
C GLY A 31 19.72 -14.95 -20.48
N SER A 32 19.52 -13.64 -20.56
CA SER A 32 19.98 -12.83 -21.70
C SER A 32 20.86 -11.68 -21.19
N GLU A 33 22.17 -11.84 -21.38
CA GLU A 33 23.20 -10.85 -21.04
C GLU A 33 23.05 -9.57 -21.88
N SER A 34 23.26 -8.42 -21.27
CA SER A 34 23.48 -7.14 -21.96
C SER A 34 24.97 -6.79 -21.92
N PRO A 35 25.52 -6.17 -22.99
CA PRO A 35 26.96 -5.97 -23.18
C PRO A 35 27.56 -4.92 -22.21
N PRO A 36 28.90 -4.92 -22.00
CA PRO A 36 29.55 -4.12 -20.97
C PRO A 36 29.49 -2.62 -21.26
N VAL A 37 29.20 -1.84 -20.22
CA VAL A 37 29.28 -0.37 -20.23
C VAL A 37 30.75 0.04 -20.27
N CYS A 38 31.17 0.61 -21.39
CA CYS A 38 32.45 1.29 -21.54
C CYS A 38 32.32 2.74 -21.05
N GLY A 39 33.19 3.16 -20.13
CA GLY A 39 33.33 4.58 -19.75
C GLY A 39 33.97 4.76 -18.38
N LYS A 40 35.25 5.17 -18.34
CA LYS A 40 35.97 5.56 -17.12
C LYS A 40 35.37 6.85 -16.55
N SER A 41 35.19 6.91 -15.23
CA SER A 41 34.93 8.14 -14.48
C SER A 41 36.15 9.07 -14.52
N PRO A 42 35.99 10.39 -14.70
CA PRO A 42 37.11 11.32 -14.59
C PRO A 42 37.45 11.59 -13.12
N ASP A 43 38.72 11.41 -12.77
CA ASP A 43 39.31 11.96 -11.55
C ASP A 43 39.45 13.48 -11.72
N PHE A 44 39.00 14.23 -10.70
CA PHE A 44 39.26 15.66 -10.59
C PHE A 44 40.23 15.89 -9.43
N ASP A 45 41.49 16.14 -9.75
CA ASP A 45 42.48 16.71 -8.82
C ASP A 45 42.25 18.23 -8.73
N ILE A 46 42.06 18.72 -7.50
CA ILE A 46 41.98 20.16 -7.21
C ILE A 46 43.40 20.66 -6.92
N PRO A 47 43.94 21.64 -7.67
CA PRO A 47 45.26 22.21 -7.38
C PRO A 47 45.22 23.07 -6.12
N ASP A 48 46.23 22.91 -5.26
CA ASP A 48 46.48 23.75 -4.09
C ASP A 48 46.80 25.19 -4.55
N MET A 49 45.84 26.11 -4.40
CA MET A 49 46.06 27.53 -4.65
C MET A 49 46.64 28.19 -3.41
N MET A 50 47.97 28.31 -3.39
CA MET A 50 48.71 29.21 -2.51
C MET A 50 48.36 30.66 -2.88
N LEU A 51 47.59 31.35 -2.04
CA LEU A 51 47.35 32.79 -2.15
C LEU A 51 48.51 33.56 -1.52
N GLU A 52 49.36 34.18 -2.35
CA GLU A 52 50.23 35.27 -1.89
C GLU A 52 49.40 36.54 -1.60
N PRO A 53 49.74 37.31 -0.55
CA PRO A 53 48.99 38.48 -0.17
C PRO A 53 49.31 39.66 -1.09
N MET A 54 48.38 39.99 -1.98
CA MET A 54 48.39 41.28 -2.69
C MET A 54 47.99 42.40 -1.72
N ALA A 55 48.95 43.27 -1.43
CA ALA A 55 48.72 44.52 -0.73
C ALA A 55 47.97 45.52 -1.63
N GLY A 56 46.83 46.04 -1.16
CA GLY A 56 46.19 47.23 -1.73
C GLY A 56 44.68 47.24 -1.61
N ALA A 57 44.17 48.23 -0.86
CA ALA A 57 42.75 48.54 -0.58
C ALA A 57 42.06 47.64 0.45
N GLY A 58 42.39 47.85 1.73
CA GLY A 58 41.62 47.33 2.86
C GLY A 58 40.29 48.06 2.97
N ASP A 59 39.20 47.31 2.82
CA ASP A 59 37.85 47.74 3.11
C ASP A 59 37.67 47.58 4.63
N GLU A 60 37.85 48.66 5.39
CA GLU A 60 37.89 48.70 6.86
C GLU A 60 36.70 47.96 7.51
N GLY A 61 35.54 47.91 6.83
CA GLY A 61 34.35 47.21 7.29
C GLY A 61 34.47 45.68 7.33
N TYR A 62 35.30 45.05 6.49
CA TYR A 62 35.55 43.61 6.55
C TYR A 62 36.43 43.23 7.72
N GLN A 63 37.39 44.10 8.05
CA GLN A 63 38.32 43.88 9.16
C GLN A 63 37.60 44.09 10.50
N GLU A 64 36.74 45.10 10.60
CA GLU A 64 35.88 45.36 11.75
C GLU A 64 34.82 44.25 11.96
N ALA A 65 34.20 43.75 10.87
CA ALA A 65 33.29 42.61 10.94
C ALA A 65 34.00 41.32 11.38
N ALA A 66 35.22 41.07 10.87
CA ALA A 66 36.03 39.94 11.26
C ALA A 66 36.47 40.03 12.73
N GLU A 67 36.90 41.20 13.19
CA GLU A 67 37.27 41.44 14.59
C GLU A 67 36.07 41.27 15.52
N THR A 68 34.90 41.80 15.15
CA THR A 68 33.65 41.62 15.92
C THR A 68 33.27 40.14 16.04
N ILE A 69 33.39 39.37 14.96
CA ILE A 69 33.10 37.91 14.97
C ILE A 69 34.12 37.17 15.85
N ILE A 70 35.40 37.51 15.76
CA ILE A 70 36.49 36.87 16.53
C ILE A 70 36.39 37.20 18.02
N GLU A 71 36.04 38.43 18.37
CA GLU A 71 35.83 38.88 19.75
C GLU A 71 34.61 38.20 20.38
N HIS A 72 33.51 38.10 19.62
CA HIS A 72 32.34 37.32 20.01
C HIS A 72 32.65 35.82 20.20
N CYS A 73 33.57 35.26 19.40
CA CYS A 73 34.05 33.88 19.57
C CYS A 73 34.96 33.71 20.80
N ARG A 74 35.81 34.68 21.13
CA ARG A 74 36.69 34.65 22.32
C ARG A 74 35.90 34.81 23.62
N GLU A 75 34.86 35.63 23.64
CA GLU A 75 33.95 35.72 24.79
C GLU A 75 33.19 34.41 24.99
N LYS A 76 32.70 33.78 23.91
CA LYS A 76 32.03 32.46 23.95
C LYS A 76 32.94 31.34 24.47
N ALA A 77 34.24 31.37 24.14
CA ALA A 77 35.22 30.39 24.63
C ALA A 77 35.51 30.50 26.14
N LYS A 78 35.29 31.66 26.77
CA LYS A 78 35.43 31.84 28.23
C LYS A 78 34.23 31.32 29.02
N VAL A 79 33.07 31.19 28.38
CA VAL A 79 31.80 30.76 29.01
C VAL A 79 31.60 29.24 28.90
N MET A 80 32.14 28.60 27.86
CA MET A 80 32.05 27.14 27.67
C MET A 80 33.12 26.40 28.47
N GLY A 81 32.85 26.18 29.76
CA GLY A 81 33.51 25.12 30.51
C GLY A 81 33.18 23.76 29.88
N ASN A 82 34.21 22.92 29.71
CA ASN A 82 34.17 21.57 29.14
C ASN A 82 32.88 20.77 29.40
N GLU A 83 32.03 20.62 28.39
CA GLU A 83 31.04 19.53 28.32
C GLU A 83 31.20 18.77 27.02
N ILE A 84 31.61 17.50 27.16
CA ILE A 84 31.97 16.58 26.09
C ILE A 84 30.66 16.05 25.46
N SER A 85 30.39 16.47 24.22
CA SER A 85 29.43 15.80 23.33
C SER A 85 30.16 14.74 22.49
N ALA A 86 29.49 13.62 22.21
CA ALA A 86 30.05 12.50 21.45
C ALA A 86 30.45 12.92 20.00
N PRO A 87 31.42 12.22 19.37
CA PRO A 87 32.23 12.79 18.28
C PRO A 87 31.55 12.97 16.91
N TYR A 88 30.27 12.66 16.74
CA TYR A 88 29.62 12.60 15.42
C TYR A 88 28.30 13.35 15.28
N GLU A 89 27.92 14.19 16.23
CA GLU A 89 26.83 15.16 16.02
C GLU A 89 27.36 16.58 16.23
N VAL A 90 27.50 17.32 15.12
CA VAL A 90 27.71 18.76 15.18
C VAL A 90 26.33 19.40 15.44
N PRO A 91 26.12 20.09 16.57
CA PRO A 91 24.85 20.75 16.84
C PRO A 91 24.59 21.80 15.76
N HIS A 92 23.52 21.65 14.99
CA HIS A 92 23.25 22.45 13.79
C HIS A 92 22.86 23.93 14.08
N PHE A 93 22.80 24.37 15.34
CA PHE A 93 22.43 25.74 15.69
C PHE A 93 23.12 26.21 17.00
N PRO A 94 23.54 27.49 17.10
CA PRO A 94 24.05 28.10 18.34
C PRO A 94 23.06 27.98 19.51
N ILE A 95 23.55 27.78 20.73
CA ILE A 95 22.74 27.55 21.95
C ILE A 95 21.74 28.69 22.23
N GLU A 96 22.06 29.93 21.86
CA GLU A 96 21.19 31.10 21.97
C GLU A 96 19.92 30.99 21.08
N LEU A 97 20.06 30.43 19.87
CA LEU A 97 18.94 30.12 18.98
C LEU A 97 18.05 29.02 19.56
N HIS A 98 18.62 28.04 20.26
CA HIS A 98 17.84 27.03 20.97
C HIS A 98 17.06 27.59 22.17
N GLN A 99 17.66 28.47 22.97
CA GLN A 99 16.95 29.10 24.09
C GLN A 99 15.85 30.05 23.60
N SER A 100 16.13 30.89 22.60
CA SER A 100 15.13 31.77 21.99
C SER A 100 13.98 31.00 21.32
N ARG A 101 14.29 29.92 20.58
CA ARG A 101 13.29 29.02 19.99
C ARG A 101 12.46 28.31 21.06
N LYS A 102 13.06 27.89 22.17
CA LYS A 102 12.34 27.30 23.32
C LYS A 102 11.40 28.31 23.99
N VAL A 103 11.82 29.56 24.17
CA VAL A 103 10.98 30.63 24.73
C VAL A 103 9.81 30.94 23.80
N MET A 104 10.08 31.12 22.50
CA MET A 104 9.05 31.33 21.49
C MET A 104 8.07 30.15 21.42
N GLN A 105 8.58 28.92 21.48
CA GLN A 105 7.77 27.71 21.52
C GLN A 105 6.89 27.65 22.78
N LYS A 106 7.41 28.05 23.95
CA LYS A 106 6.64 28.11 25.20
C LYS A 106 5.52 29.15 25.14
N GLN A 107 5.78 30.31 24.54
CA GLN A 107 4.76 31.35 24.32
C GLN A 107 3.68 30.86 23.33
N LEU A 108 4.08 30.25 22.22
CA LEU A 108 3.14 29.69 21.24
C LEU A 108 2.31 28.55 21.82
N TYR A 109 2.93 27.68 22.63
CA TYR A 109 2.24 26.62 23.35
C TYR A 109 1.17 27.17 24.31
N THR A 110 1.54 28.18 25.11
CA THR A 110 0.61 28.83 26.05
C THR A 110 -0.56 29.47 25.30
N ARG A 111 -0.29 30.11 24.15
CA ARG A 111 -1.33 30.67 23.29
C ARG A 111 -2.23 29.59 22.68
N ALA A 112 -1.66 28.50 22.18
CA ALA A 112 -2.41 27.38 21.63
C ALA A 112 -3.30 26.70 22.69
N GLN A 113 -2.80 26.54 23.93
CA GLN A 113 -3.62 26.08 25.05
C GLN A 113 -4.77 27.04 25.36
N LYS A 114 -4.51 28.35 25.39
CA LYS A 114 -5.56 29.36 25.62
C LYS A 114 -6.61 29.35 24.51
N GLU A 115 -6.20 29.22 23.24
CA GLU A 115 -7.13 29.10 22.11
C GLU A 115 -7.94 27.77 22.17
N LEU A 116 -7.35 26.68 22.69
CA LEU A 116 -8.04 25.42 22.94
C LEU A 116 -9.02 25.51 24.12
N GLU A 117 -8.65 26.20 25.19
CA GLU A 117 -9.50 26.47 26.35
C GLU A 117 -10.65 27.42 26.02
N GLU A 118 -10.38 28.47 25.24
CA GLU A 118 -11.41 29.39 24.70
C GLU A 118 -12.39 28.62 23.82
N ARG A 119 -11.89 27.71 22.97
CA ARG A 119 -12.74 26.78 22.20
C ARG A 119 -13.53 25.85 23.13
N ARG A 120 -12.95 25.26 24.18
CA ARG A 120 -13.72 24.47 25.16
C ARG A 120 -14.78 25.28 25.88
N SER A 121 -14.49 26.54 26.22
CA SER A 121 -15.41 27.43 26.96
C SER A 121 -16.54 28.01 26.10
N TYR A 122 -16.37 28.07 24.78
CA TYR A 122 -17.43 28.49 23.85
C TYR A 122 -18.48 27.39 23.62
N TYR A 123 -18.18 26.14 24.01
CA TYR A 123 -19.02 24.96 23.84
C TYR A 123 -19.23 24.25 25.19
N ASP A 124 -19.84 24.94 26.16
CA ASP A 124 -20.35 24.36 27.42
C ASP A 124 -21.72 23.66 27.21
N GLY A 125 -21.87 23.02 26.05
CA GLY A 125 -23.00 22.19 25.66
C GLY A 125 -22.53 20.74 25.49
N ASP A 126 -23.46 19.80 25.60
CA ASP A 126 -23.26 18.35 25.60
C ASP A 126 -22.14 17.86 24.66
N LEU A 127 -21.36 16.85 25.07
CA LEU A 127 -20.23 16.30 24.30
C LEU A 127 -20.63 15.93 22.85
N THR A 128 -21.89 15.54 22.67
CA THR A 128 -22.54 15.26 21.39
C THR A 128 -22.67 16.48 20.46
N GLU A 129 -22.96 17.67 21.00
CA GLU A 129 -23.03 18.93 20.21
C GLU A 129 -21.64 19.39 19.75
N MET A 130 -20.62 19.15 20.57
CA MET A 130 -19.23 19.41 20.20
C MET A 130 -18.82 18.50 19.04
N GLU A 131 -19.05 17.19 19.12
CA GLU A 131 -18.72 16.25 18.03
C GLU A 131 -19.45 16.55 16.72
N GLU A 132 -20.74 16.91 16.79
CA GLU A 132 -21.49 17.38 15.61
C GLU A 132 -20.89 18.64 14.97
N HIS A 133 -20.36 19.57 15.78
CA HIS A 133 -19.79 20.81 15.29
C HIS A 133 -18.36 20.64 14.74
N TRP A 134 -17.59 19.68 15.27
CA TRP A 134 -16.29 19.28 14.71
C TRP A 134 -16.45 18.51 13.39
N ALA A 135 -17.50 17.70 13.26
CA ALA A 135 -17.86 17.08 11.98
C ALA A 135 -18.35 18.11 10.94
N LYS A 136 -18.89 19.25 11.39
CA LYS A 136 -19.25 20.42 10.55
C LYS A 136 -18.08 21.36 10.22
N LEU A 137 -16.91 21.22 10.86
CA LEU A 137 -15.70 21.98 10.48
C LEU A 137 -15.22 21.46 9.12
N ASN A 138 -15.65 22.11 8.05
CA ASN A 138 -15.12 21.89 6.71
C ASN A 138 -13.60 22.19 6.69
N ASP A 139 -12.86 21.59 5.75
CA ASP A 139 -11.45 21.95 5.41
C ASP A 139 -11.22 23.48 5.25
N GLN A 140 -12.30 24.24 5.05
CA GLN A 140 -12.35 25.69 4.93
C GLN A 140 -12.15 26.45 6.26
N ASP A 141 -12.36 25.84 7.43
CA ASP A 141 -12.21 26.51 8.72
C ASP A 141 -10.80 26.38 9.33
N PHE A 142 -10.04 25.35 8.92
CA PHE A 142 -8.64 25.17 9.34
C PHE A 142 -7.65 26.03 8.52
N THR A 143 -7.94 26.19 7.22
CA THR A 143 -7.08 26.91 6.27
C THR A 143 -6.78 28.37 6.67
N PRO A 144 -7.75 29.18 7.15
CA PRO A 144 -7.50 30.57 7.54
C PRO A 144 -6.54 30.72 8.73
N HIS A 145 -6.48 29.72 9.62
CA HIS A 145 -5.67 29.81 10.84
C HIS A 145 -4.17 29.64 10.57
N PHE A 146 -3.80 28.97 9.47
CA PHE A 146 -2.39 28.81 9.05
C PHE A 146 -2.05 29.61 7.79
N GLN A 147 -3.02 30.25 7.15
CA GLN A 147 -2.76 31.16 6.04
C GLN A 147 -2.08 32.44 6.55
N ARG A 148 -0.80 32.63 6.19
CA ARG A 148 0.00 33.82 6.54
C ARG A 148 0.25 34.74 5.35
N VAL A 149 0.35 34.13 4.17
CA VAL A 149 0.62 34.81 2.92
C VAL A 149 -0.44 34.36 1.92
N ALA A 150 -1.14 35.32 1.33
CA ALA A 150 -1.97 35.08 0.16
C ALA A 150 -1.08 35.19 -1.08
N ILE A 151 -0.73 34.05 -1.68
CA ILE A 151 0.00 34.03 -2.95
C ILE A 151 -1.04 34.08 -4.07
N SER A 152 -1.37 35.28 -4.55
CA SER A 152 -2.14 35.48 -5.77
C SER A 152 -1.20 35.48 -6.98
N GLY A 153 -1.43 34.59 -7.95
CA GLY A 153 -0.57 34.43 -9.12
C GLY A 153 -1.13 33.44 -10.13
N GLU A 154 -2.46 33.47 -10.35
CA GLU A 154 -3.10 32.57 -11.33
C GLU A 154 -2.61 32.84 -12.77
N ASP A 155 -2.08 34.05 -13.02
CA ASP A 155 -1.54 34.48 -14.31
C ASP A 155 -0.09 34.03 -14.58
N THR A 156 0.61 33.44 -13.61
CA THR A 156 2.01 33.01 -13.76
C THR A 156 2.17 31.53 -14.10
N SER A 157 1.13 30.91 -14.69
CA SER A 157 1.27 29.58 -15.30
C SER A 157 2.36 29.58 -16.39
N GLY A 158 2.62 30.76 -16.99
CA GLY A 158 3.55 31.01 -18.09
C GLY A 158 3.28 30.15 -19.33
N VAL A 159 2.05 29.64 -19.43
CA VAL A 159 1.47 28.96 -20.58
C VAL A 159 0.49 29.97 -21.19
N PRO A 160 0.35 30.06 -22.52
CA PRO A 160 -0.64 30.93 -23.15
C PRO A 160 -2.06 30.73 -22.57
N ILE A 161 -2.86 31.80 -22.52
CA ILE A 161 -4.19 31.75 -21.91
C ILE A 161 -5.13 30.77 -22.63
N GLU A 162 -4.96 30.62 -23.95
CA GLU A 162 -5.71 29.68 -24.79
C GLU A 162 -5.39 28.23 -24.39
N ASP A 163 -4.11 27.92 -24.28
CA ASP A 163 -3.60 26.62 -23.82
C ASP A 163 -4.05 26.30 -22.39
N LEU A 164 -4.10 27.30 -21.52
CA LEU A 164 -4.62 27.16 -20.14
C LEU A 164 -6.12 26.82 -20.14
N HIS A 165 -6.90 27.48 -20.98
CA HIS A 165 -8.32 27.18 -21.14
C HIS A 165 -8.54 25.76 -21.67
N GLN A 166 -7.76 25.34 -22.67
CA GLN A 166 -7.79 23.97 -23.18
C GLN A 166 -7.38 22.94 -22.11
N ALA A 167 -6.27 23.16 -21.41
CA ALA A 167 -5.81 22.29 -20.33
C ALA A 167 -6.86 22.14 -19.23
N SER A 168 -7.54 23.22 -18.84
CA SER A 168 -8.62 23.17 -17.85
C SER A 168 -9.78 22.28 -18.28
N LYS A 169 -10.22 22.37 -19.55
CA LYS A 169 -11.27 21.53 -20.13
C LYS A 169 -10.88 20.07 -20.13
N LEU A 170 -9.64 19.76 -20.52
CA LEU A 170 -9.12 18.39 -20.54
C LEU A 170 -9.05 17.79 -19.12
N LEU A 171 -8.59 18.54 -18.12
CA LEU A 171 -8.57 18.10 -16.72
C LEU A 171 -9.96 17.83 -16.17
N VAL A 172 -10.92 18.72 -16.43
CA VAL A 172 -12.32 18.51 -16.04
C VAL A 172 -12.89 17.25 -16.71
N SER A 173 -12.57 17.03 -17.99
CA SER A 173 -12.98 15.81 -18.70
C SER A 173 -12.38 14.56 -18.08
N ALA A 174 -11.09 14.57 -17.74
CA ALA A 174 -10.42 13.44 -17.07
C ALA A 174 -11.02 13.15 -15.69
N LEU A 175 -11.33 14.19 -14.91
CA LEU A 175 -11.96 14.05 -13.59
C LEU A 175 -13.39 13.48 -13.69
N ARG A 176 -14.17 13.88 -14.69
CA ARG A 176 -15.49 13.31 -14.97
C ARG A 176 -15.41 11.86 -15.41
N LEU A 177 -14.41 11.53 -16.22
CA LEU A 177 -14.15 10.15 -16.60
C LEU A 177 -13.85 9.30 -15.36
N ARG A 178 -13.00 9.79 -14.44
CA ARG A 178 -12.76 9.12 -13.16
C ARG A 178 -14.04 8.98 -12.33
N GLU A 179 -14.84 10.03 -12.19
CA GLU A 179 -16.12 10.01 -11.46
C GLU A 179 -17.05 8.93 -12.01
N LYS A 180 -17.22 8.86 -13.34
CA LYS A 180 -18.03 7.83 -14.03
C LYS A 180 -17.59 6.40 -13.67
N TYR A 181 -16.28 6.11 -13.71
CA TYR A 181 -15.77 4.77 -13.41
C TYR A 181 -15.85 4.42 -11.91
N MET A 182 -15.63 5.40 -11.04
CA MET A 182 -15.79 5.20 -9.60
C MET A 182 -17.26 4.94 -9.24
N GLU A 183 -18.20 5.67 -9.84
CA GLU A 183 -19.64 5.42 -9.69
C GLU A 183 -20.04 4.03 -10.21
N ALA A 184 -19.58 3.66 -11.42
CA ALA A 184 -19.85 2.35 -12.01
C ALA A 184 -19.27 1.16 -11.20
N SER A 185 -18.27 1.41 -10.36
CA SER A 185 -17.68 0.40 -9.47
C SER A 185 -18.10 0.59 -8.00
N HIS A 186 -19.12 1.41 -7.74
CA HIS A 186 -19.63 1.71 -6.40
C HIS A 186 -18.57 2.23 -5.40
N GLN A 187 -17.53 2.91 -5.89
CA GLN A 187 -16.49 3.54 -5.08
C GLN A 187 -16.88 4.98 -4.69
N SER A 188 -16.42 5.42 -3.52
CA SER A 188 -16.62 6.81 -3.06
C SER A 188 -15.73 7.79 -3.85
N PHE A 189 -16.33 8.82 -4.46
CA PHE A 189 -15.59 9.90 -5.11
C PHE A 189 -15.26 11.04 -4.12
N PRO A 190 -14.06 11.67 -4.19
CA PRO A 190 -13.66 12.71 -3.23
C PRO A 190 -14.65 13.88 -3.15
N ARG A 191 -15.19 14.15 -1.95
CA ARG A 191 -16.22 15.19 -1.68
C ARG A 191 -15.79 16.57 -2.18
N ALA A 192 -14.57 16.99 -1.81
CA ALA A 192 -14.02 18.29 -2.23
C ALA A 192 -14.01 18.44 -3.76
N THR A 193 -13.53 17.42 -4.47
CA THR A 193 -13.49 17.42 -5.95
C THR A 193 -14.91 17.43 -6.54
N LYS A 194 -15.83 16.61 -5.99
CA LYS A 194 -17.24 16.57 -6.43
C LYS A 194 -17.89 17.94 -6.37
N ARG A 195 -17.66 18.68 -5.29
CA ARG A 195 -18.17 20.04 -5.07
C ARG A 195 -17.72 21.01 -6.15
N PHE A 196 -16.46 20.95 -6.58
CA PHE A 196 -15.94 21.82 -7.66
C PHE A 196 -16.42 21.40 -9.07
N LEU A 197 -16.77 20.12 -9.27
CA LEU A 197 -17.30 19.63 -10.54
C LEU A 197 -18.80 19.88 -10.72
N ALA A 198 -19.57 20.00 -9.64
CA ALA A 198 -21.03 20.14 -9.67
C ALA A 198 -21.53 21.39 -10.43
N PRO A 199 -20.99 22.61 -10.23
CA PRO A 199 -21.42 23.80 -10.96
C PRO A 199 -21.26 23.67 -12.49
N LEU A 200 -20.25 22.91 -12.93
CA LEU A 200 -19.97 22.67 -14.35
C LEU A 200 -20.96 21.70 -15.01
N LYS A 201 -21.86 21.07 -14.23
CA LYS A 201 -22.96 20.21 -14.72
C LYS A 201 -24.28 20.99 -14.95
N GLY A 202 -24.31 22.30 -14.70
CA GLY A 202 -25.54 23.11 -14.78
C GLY A 202 -26.57 22.79 -13.69
N LYS A 203 -26.19 21.99 -12.69
CA LYS A 203 -26.98 21.78 -11.47
C LYS A 203 -26.71 22.96 -10.53
N HIS A 204 -27.76 23.54 -9.94
CA HIS A 204 -27.60 24.47 -8.83
C HIS A 204 -26.72 23.81 -7.75
N ALA A 205 -25.93 24.62 -7.04
CA ALA A 205 -25.16 24.17 -5.89
C ALA A 205 -26.03 23.24 -5.03
N MET A 206 -25.52 22.05 -4.69
CA MET A 206 -26.25 21.09 -3.87
C MET A 206 -26.84 21.82 -2.66
N GLU A 207 -28.11 21.54 -2.35
CA GLU A 207 -28.69 21.93 -1.07
C GLU A 207 -27.73 21.48 0.05
N PRO A 208 -27.57 22.28 1.11
CA PRO A 208 -26.70 21.92 2.22
C PRO A 208 -27.10 20.53 2.72
N GLU A 209 -26.14 19.60 2.73
CA GLU A 209 -26.35 18.22 3.16
C GLU A 209 -27.02 18.20 4.54
N THR A 210 -28.03 17.35 4.71
CA THR A 210 -28.65 17.08 6.02
C THR A 210 -27.59 16.55 6.98
N PRO A 211 -27.63 16.89 8.28
CA PRO A 211 -26.64 16.45 9.28
C PRO A 211 -26.33 14.95 9.26
N ASP A 212 -27.30 14.12 8.86
CA ASP A 212 -27.20 12.66 8.82
C ASP A 212 -26.14 12.12 7.84
N GLU A 213 -25.79 12.83 6.75
CA GLU A 213 -24.72 12.38 5.82
C GLU A 213 -23.30 12.76 6.30
N VAL A 214 -23.22 13.68 7.25
CA VAL A 214 -21.99 14.12 7.92
C VAL A 214 -21.70 13.25 9.16
N LEU A 215 -22.75 12.66 9.75
CA LEU A 215 -22.75 11.91 11.01
C LEU A 215 -22.30 10.45 10.93
N ASN A 216 -22.02 9.88 9.76
CA ASN A 216 -21.22 8.64 9.69
C ASN A 216 -19.72 8.87 9.99
N SER A 217 -19.38 10.05 10.52
CA SER A 217 -18.12 10.33 11.21
C SER A 217 -18.16 9.98 12.70
N ALA A 218 -19.21 9.31 13.18
CA ALA A 218 -19.30 8.71 14.52
C ALA A 218 -18.24 7.62 14.80
N ASP A 219 -17.31 7.38 13.88
CA ASP A 219 -16.14 6.49 14.05
C ASP A 219 -15.04 7.03 14.99
N HIS A 220 -15.21 8.23 15.55
CA HIS A 220 -14.43 8.69 16.69
C HIS A 220 -15.34 9.23 17.78
N PRO A 221 -15.78 8.36 18.71
CA PRO A 221 -15.20 8.45 20.06
C PRO A 221 -15.18 7.11 20.81
N PHE A 222 -14.03 6.67 21.33
CA PHE A 222 -13.91 5.72 22.46
C PHE A 222 -14.68 4.37 22.44
N TYR A 223 -15.48 4.05 21.44
CA TYR A 223 -16.11 2.74 21.29
C TYR A 223 -15.00 1.76 20.98
N SER A 224 -14.75 0.86 21.93
CA SER A 224 -14.23 -0.45 21.58
C SER A 224 -15.08 -0.94 20.42
N VAL A 225 -14.45 -1.18 19.27
CA VAL A 225 -15.08 -1.96 18.20
C VAL A 225 -15.65 -3.20 18.90
N PRO A 226 -16.96 -3.48 18.79
CA PRO A 226 -17.54 -4.62 19.49
C PRO A 226 -16.70 -5.84 19.18
N THR A 227 -16.15 -6.49 20.21
CA THR A 227 -15.34 -7.69 20.01
C THR A 227 -16.21 -8.71 19.31
N VAL A 228 -15.87 -9.03 18.07
CA VAL A 228 -16.63 -9.98 17.27
C VAL A 228 -16.33 -11.37 17.81
N THR A 229 -17.28 -11.93 18.55
CA THR A 229 -17.13 -13.26 19.19
C THR A 229 -17.23 -14.40 18.19
N GLU A 230 -17.99 -14.21 17.10
CA GLU A 230 -18.17 -15.20 16.04
C GLU A 230 -18.02 -14.54 14.65
N PRO A 231 -16.78 -14.34 14.16
CA PRO A 231 -16.52 -13.59 12.93
C PRO A 231 -17.04 -14.25 11.66
N TRP A 232 -17.35 -15.54 11.72
CA TRP A 232 -17.82 -16.34 10.58
C TRP A 232 -19.32 -16.65 10.65
N ASN A 233 -20.02 -16.19 11.69
CA ASN A 233 -21.47 -16.37 11.81
C ASN A 233 -22.18 -15.23 11.06
N CYS A 234 -22.37 -15.42 9.76
CA CYS A 234 -23.09 -14.49 8.89
C CYS A 234 -24.51 -14.98 8.58
N GLU A 235 -25.42 -14.04 8.34
CA GLU A 235 -26.75 -14.36 7.82
C GLU A 235 -26.61 -14.89 6.39
N ILE A 236 -27.06 -16.13 6.17
CA ILE A 236 -27.08 -16.75 4.85
C ILE A 236 -28.35 -16.28 4.14
N LEU A 237 -28.17 -15.47 3.09
CA LEU A 237 -29.26 -14.97 2.25
C LEU A 237 -29.85 -16.10 1.38
N GLU A 238 -31.09 -15.90 0.92
CA GLU A 238 -31.77 -16.86 0.04
C GLU A 238 -31.12 -16.95 -1.35
N ASP A 239 -31.09 -18.15 -1.93
CA ASP A 239 -30.53 -18.38 -3.26
C ASP A 239 -31.35 -17.69 -4.36
N MET A 240 -30.67 -16.90 -5.20
CA MET A 240 -31.29 -16.20 -6.34
C MET A 240 -31.51 -17.13 -7.55
N LYS A 241 -30.79 -18.27 -7.60
CA LYS A 241 -30.90 -19.33 -8.62
C LYS A 241 -30.86 -18.83 -10.07
N CYS A 242 -30.14 -17.74 -10.30
CA CYS A 242 -29.87 -17.23 -11.64
C CYS A 242 -28.84 -18.12 -12.35
N ILE A 243 -28.79 -18.03 -13.68
CA ILE A 243 -27.81 -18.73 -14.50
C ILE A 243 -26.70 -17.75 -14.85
N LEU A 244 -25.46 -18.18 -14.64
CA LEU A 244 -24.26 -17.39 -14.87
C LEU A 244 -23.52 -17.96 -16.08
N LYS A 245 -23.13 -17.10 -17.01
CA LYS A 245 -22.27 -17.49 -18.15
C LYS A 245 -21.30 -16.37 -18.45
N MET A 246 -20.01 -16.70 -18.55
CA MET A 246 -19.01 -15.76 -19.04
C MET A 246 -19.06 -15.71 -20.56
N ASN A 247 -19.12 -14.51 -21.11
CA ASN A 247 -19.09 -14.25 -22.54
C ASN A 247 -18.05 -13.15 -22.81
N ASN A 248 -16.97 -13.47 -23.53
CA ASN A 248 -15.88 -12.53 -23.84
C ASN A 248 -15.26 -11.89 -22.58
N GLY A 249 -15.11 -12.69 -21.51
CA GLY A 249 -14.54 -12.24 -20.24
C GLY A 249 -15.46 -11.39 -19.36
N VAL A 250 -16.75 -11.25 -19.71
CA VAL A 250 -17.77 -10.58 -18.89
C VAL A 250 -18.81 -11.59 -18.43
N VAL A 251 -19.14 -11.60 -17.14
CA VAL A 251 -20.17 -12.48 -16.58
C VAL A 251 -21.55 -11.92 -16.88
N ASN A 252 -22.33 -12.67 -17.66
CA ASN A 252 -23.72 -12.39 -17.94
C ASN A 252 -24.62 -13.19 -16.99
N VAL A 253 -25.62 -12.51 -16.42
CA VAL A 253 -26.61 -13.11 -15.53
C VAL A 253 -27.94 -13.27 -16.28
N TYR A 254 -28.52 -14.47 -16.23
CA TYR A 254 -29.79 -14.79 -16.86
C TYR A 254 -30.79 -15.28 -15.80
N ARG A 255 -32.05 -14.86 -15.93
CA ARG A 255 -33.10 -15.21 -14.96
C ARG A 255 -33.56 -16.66 -15.10
N THR A 256 -33.67 -17.15 -16.33
CA THR A 256 -34.15 -18.50 -16.63
C THR A 256 -33.28 -19.21 -17.66
N ASN A 257 -33.39 -20.54 -17.73
CA ASN A 257 -32.72 -21.36 -18.74
C ASN A 257 -33.14 -20.99 -20.17
N GLU A 258 -34.37 -20.50 -20.35
CA GLU A 258 -34.86 -20.05 -21.65
C GLU A 258 -34.19 -18.74 -22.07
N ASP A 259 -34.03 -17.80 -21.14
CA ASP A 259 -33.33 -16.53 -21.40
C ASP A 259 -31.85 -16.75 -21.72
N ALA A 260 -31.21 -17.71 -21.03
CA ALA A 260 -29.83 -18.12 -21.31
C ALA A 260 -29.68 -18.72 -22.72
N LYS A 261 -30.64 -19.56 -23.16
CA LYS A 261 -30.65 -20.12 -24.52
C LYS A 261 -30.91 -19.07 -25.60
N ASN A 262 -31.72 -18.07 -25.28
CA ASN A 262 -32.05 -16.97 -26.19
C ASN A 262 -31.04 -15.80 -26.13
N GLU A 263 -29.96 -15.94 -25.35
CA GLU A 263 -28.93 -14.90 -25.13
C GLU A 263 -29.50 -13.54 -24.69
N LYS A 264 -30.49 -13.56 -23.80
CA LYS A 264 -31.12 -12.37 -23.21
C LYS A 264 -30.69 -12.19 -21.75
N PRO A 265 -29.52 -11.60 -21.48
CA PRO A 265 -29.08 -11.35 -20.11
C PRO A 265 -29.91 -10.24 -19.45
N ILE A 266 -29.84 -10.18 -18.12
CA ILE A 266 -30.33 -9.04 -17.35
C ILE A 266 -29.49 -7.81 -17.69
N ASP A 267 -30.15 -6.69 -17.96
CA ASP A 267 -29.52 -5.43 -18.37
C ASP A 267 -28.93 -4.69 -17.17
N TYR A 268 -27.76 -5.13 -16.71
CA TYR A 268 -26.98 -4.41 -15.71
C TYR A 268 -26.07 -3.37 -16.38
N PRO A 269 -25.94 -2.16 -15.81
CA PRO A 269 -25.03 -1.17 -16.35
C PRO A 269 -23.59 -1.59 -16.12
N TYR A 270 -22.82 -1.76 -17.19
CA TYR A 270 -21.37 -1.99 -17.12
C TYR A 270 -20.65 -1.28 -18.26
N ILE A 271 -19.34 -1.13 -18.11
CA ILE A 271 -18.49 -0.51 -19.13
C ILE A 271 -17.95 -1.63 -20.03
N ASN A 272 -18.35 -1.60 -21.30
CA ASN A 272 -17.86 -2.57 -22.28
C ASN A 272 -16.41 -2.28 -22.71
N LEU A 273 -15.73 -3.31 -23.22
CA LEU A 273 -14.32 -3.23 -23.61
C LEU A 273 -14.04 -2.15 -24.68
N PRO A 274 -14.83 -1.99 -25.76
CA PRO A 274 -14.60 -0.91 -26.73
C PRO A 274 -14.67 0.48 -26.10
N GLN A 275 -15.65 0.72 -25.22
CA GLN A 275 -15.76 1.98 -24.48
C GLN A 275 -14.55 2.21 -23.59
N PHE A 276 -14.10 1.18 -22.86
CA PHE A 276 -12.90 1.25 -22.03
C PHE A 276 -11.65 1.60 -22.84
N ILE A 277 -11.45 0.97 -24.00
CA ILE A 277 -10.30 1.25 -24.89
C ILE A 277 -10.35 2.69 -25.40
N ASN A 278 -11.53 3.17 -25.81
CA ASN A 278 -11.70 4.56 -26.26
C ASN A 278 -11.40 5.56 -25.14
N ASP A 279 -11.90 5.31 -23.94
CA ASP A 279 -11.67 6.12 -22.74
C ASP A 279 -10.18 6.12 -22.33
N LEU A 280 -9.51 4.96 -22.43
CA LEU A 280 -8.08 4.82 -22.18
C LEU A 280 -7.25 5.58 -23.22
N ASN A 281 -7.59 5.46 -24.50
CA ASN A 281 -6.92 6.19 -25.58
C ASN A 281 -7.08 7.71 -25.41
N LEU A 282 -8.26 8.17 -24.97
CA LEU A 282 -8.48 9.57 -24.63
C LEU A 282 -7.57 10.01 -23.48
N MET A 283 -7.44 9.21 -22.41
CA MET A 283 -6.51 9.49 -21.31
C MET A 283 -5.05 9.51 -21.78
N CYS A 284 -4.63 8.57 -22.63
CA CYS A 284 -3.29 8.56 -23.22
C CYS A 284 -3.03 9.81 -24.07
N ALA A 285 -4.00 10.26 -24.86
CA ALA A 285 -3.92 11.48 -25.63
C ALA A 285 -3.76 12.72 -24.73
N MET A 286 -4.53 12.80 -23.62
CA MET A 286 -4.38 13.86 -22.63
C MET A 286 -2.99 13.84 -21.96
N ILE A 287 -2.45 12.65 -21.63
CA ILE A 287 -1.12 12.52 -21.02
C ILE A 287 -0.01 12.97 -21.99
N ALA A 288 -0.19 12.71 -23.29
CA ALA A 288 0.75 13.10 -24.34
C ALA A 288 0.63 14.58 -24.76
N ASP A 289 -0.44 15.27 -24.38
CA ASP A 289 -0.66 16.68 -24.71
C ASP A 289 0.40 17.59 -24.04
N GLY A 290 1.21 18.26 -24.86
CA GLY A 290 2.34 19.08 -24.41
C GLY A 290 1.94 20.27 -23.53
N PRO A 291 0.96 21.10 -23.94
CA PRO A 291 0.46 22.21 -23.14
C PRO A 291 -0.11 21.77 -21.79
N LEU A 292 -0.97 20.74 -21.77
CA LEU A 292 -1.52 20.17 -20.54
C LEU A 292 -0.43 19.66 -19.60
N LYS A 293 0.55 18.92 -20.13
CA LYS A 293 1.69 18.41 -19.35
C LYS A 293 2.50 19.56 -18.73
N SER A 294 2.78 20.61 -19.50
CA SER A 294 3.53 21.78 -19.05
C SER A 294 2.78 22.56 -17.96
N PHE A 295 1.47 22.75 -18.15
CA PHE A 295 0.60 23.35 -17.15
C PHE A 295 0.59 22.53 -15.84
N CYS A 296 0.37 21.22 -15.92
CA CYS A 296 0.36 20.33 -14.77
C CYS A 296 1.70 20.34 -14.02
N TYR A 297 2.82 20.29 -14.73
CA TYR A 297 4.15 20.36 -14.12
C TYR A 297 4.34 21.66 -13.34
N ARG A 298 4.08 22.81 -13.96
CA ARG A 298 4.22 24.11 -13.30
C ARG A 298 3.26 24.27 -12.13
N ARG A 299 2.03 23.76 -12.24
CA ARG A 299 1.06 23.78 -11.14
C ARG A 299 1.53 22.94 -9.96
N LEU A 300 2.06 21.74 -10.21
CA LEU A 300 2.62 20.88 -9.16
C LEU A 300 3.86 21.51 -8.51
N SER A 301 4.76 22.12 -9.30
CA SER A 301 5.90 22.87 -8.76
C SER A 301 5.45 24.03 -7.87
N TYR A 302 4.48 24.82 -8.33
CA TYR A 302 3.88 25.90 -7.54
C TYR A 302 3.27 25.39 -6.23
N LEU A 303 2.51 24.30 -6.26
CA LEU A 303 1.90 23.70 -5.07
C LEU A 303 2.97 23.20 -4.08
N SER A 304 4.05 22.60 -4.59
CA SER A 304 5.19 22.16 -3.78
C SER A 304 5.89 23.35 -3.10
N SER A 305 6.21 24.41 -3.85
CA SER A 305 6.82 25.62 -3.28
C SER A 305 5.89 26.33 -2.29
N LYS A 306 4.58 26.36 -2.56
CA LYS A 306 3.58 26.90 -1.62
C LYS A 306 3.57 26.11 -0.31
N PHE A 307 3.67 24.78 -0.38
CA PHE A 307 3.76 23.93 0.82
C PHE A 307 5.07 24.15 1.59
N GLN A 308 6.20 24.30 0.89
CA GLN A 308 7.49 24.62 1.54
C GLN A 308 7.43 25.96 2.28
N LEU A 309 6.85 27.00 1.66
CA LEU A 309 6.64 28.28 2.33
C LEU A 309 5.72 28.15 3.54
N HIS A 310 4.64 27.37 3.42
CA HIS A 310 3.75 27.08 4.54
C HIS A 310 4.51 26.47 5.72
N VAL A 311 5.35 25.47 5.48
CA VAL A 311 6.18 24.84 6.53
C VAL A 311 7.08 25.89 7.19
N LEU A 312 7.82 26.70 6.41
CA LEU A 312 8.70 27.74 6.95
C LEU A 312 7.96 28.76 7.83
N LEU A 313 6.71 29.11 7.50
CA LEU A 313 5.93 30.11 8.23
C LEU A 313 5.17 29.54 9.42
N ASN A 314 4.87 28.23 9.44
CA ASN A 314 3.94 27.63 10.38
C ASN A 314 4.51 26.48 11.23
N GLU A 315 5.71 25.95 10.95
CA GLU A 315 6.28 24.79 11.65
C GLU A 315 6.20 24.91 13.18
N LEU A 316 6.61 26.06 13.75
CA LEU A 316 6.60 26.27 15.20
C LEU A 316 5.19 26.31 15.78
N ARG A 317 4.21 26.80 15.01
CA ARG A 317 2.80 26.87 15.42
C ARG A 317 2.13 25.50 15.32
N GLU A 318 2.36 24.76 14.24
CA GLU A 318 1.89 23.39 14.11
C GLU A 318 2.44 22.51 15.23
N LEU A 319 3.73 22.65 15.54
CA LEU A 319 4.36 21.93 16.64
C LEU A 319 3.78 22.33 18.01
N ALA A 320 3.49 23.61 18.22
CA ALA A 320 2.83 24.08 19.44
C ALA A 320 1.39 23.55 19.56
N ALA A 321 0.64 23.55 18.46
CA ALA A 321 -0.73 23.03 18.39
C ALA A 321 -0.77 21.52 18.66
N GLN A 322 0.16 20.74 18.08
CA GLN A 322 0.30 19.32 18.37
C GLN A 322 0.60 19.07 19.85
N LYS A 323 1.54 19.82 20.44
CA LYS A 323 1.87 19.70 21.87
C LYS A 323 0.70 20.08 22.78
N ALA A 324 -0.13 21.03 22.36
CA ALA A 324 -1.28 21.49 23.16
C ALA A 324 -2.39 20.43 23.26
N VAL A 325 -2.40 19.39 22.41
CA VAL A 325 -3.32 18.26 22.51
C VAL A 325 -2.71 17.18 23.40
N PRO A 326 -3.12 17.07 24.68
CA PRO A 326 -2.55 16.07 25.57
C PRO A 326 -2.92 14.66 25.11
N HIS A 327 -2.03 13.70 25.36
CA HIS A 327 -2.22 12.27 25.08
C HIS A 327 -2.40 11.91 23.59
N ARG A 328 -2.19 12.84 22.65
CA ARG A 328 -2.12 12.57 21.21
C ARG A 328 -0.71 12.83 20.70
N ASP A 329 -0.02 11.76 20.37
CA ASP A 329 1.31 11.79 19.78
C ASP A 329 1.40 10.73 18.66
N PHE A 330 2.60 10.56 18.09
CA PHE A 330 2.83 9.59 17.04
C PHE A 330 2.42 8.16 17.43
N TYR A 331 2.52 7.78 18.71
CA TYR A 331 2.19 6.43 19.16
C TYR A 331 0.68 6.24 19.33
N ASN A 332 -0.03 7.29 19.75
CA ASN A 332 -1.47 7.25 20.08
C ASN A 332 -2.41 7.64 18.93
N ILE A 333 -1.89 7.83 17.72
CA ILE A 333 -2.67 8.04 16.49
C ILE A 333 -2.87 6.70 15.79
N ARG A 334 -4.10 6.40 15.37
CA ARG A 334 -4.39 5.20 14.59
C ARG A 334 -3.72 5.27 13.22
N LYS A 335 -3.00 4.22 12.88
CA LYS A 335 -2.26 4.05 11.62
C LYS A 335 -2.71 2.75 10.99
N VAL A 336 -2.82 2.75 9.67
CA VAL A 336 -3.18 1.57 8.88
C VAL A 336 -2.05 1.35 7.88
N ASP A 337 -1.47 0.15 7.88
CA ASP A 337 -0.63 -0.29 6.77
C ASP A 337 -1.53 -0.79 5.64
N THR A 338 -1.68 0.02 4.58
CA THR A 338 -2.58 -0.24 3.45
C THR A 338 -1.94 -1.11 2.36
N HIS A 339 -0.69 -1.54 2.52
CA HIS A 339 0.03 -2.26 1.47
C HIS A 339 1.06 -3.24 2.03
N VAL A 340 0.57 -4.34 2.60
CA VAL A 340 1.40 -5.41 3.14
C VAL A 340 0.95 -6.78 2.63
N HIS A 341 1.89 -7.59 2.16
CA HIS A 341 1.62 -8.98 1.78
C HIS A 341 1.67 -9.86 3.03
N ALA A 342 0.69 -10.75 3.19
CA ALA A 342 0.62 -11.62 4.38
C ALA A 342 1.88 -12.48 4.57
N ALA A 343 2.50 -12.93 3.47
CA ALA A 343 3.73 -13.72 3.51
C ALA A 343 4.97 -12.95 4.01
N SER A 344 4.90 -11.62 4.14
CA SER A 344 6.00 -10.74 4.57
C SER A 344 5.62 -9.78 5.69
N CYS A 345 4.49 -10.01 6.37
CA CYS A 345 4.08 -9.18 7.50
C CYS A 345 4.94 -9.40 8.75
N MET A 346 5.65 -10.52 8.82
CA MET A 346 6.45 -10.95 9.97
C MET A 346 7.90 -10.47 9.86
N ASN A 347 8.51 -10.17 11.01
CA ASN A 347 9.94 -9.87 11.08
C ASN A 347 10.78 -11.15 10.82
N GLN A 348 11.88 -11.04 10.09
CA GLN A 348 12.84 -12.12 9.83
C GLN A 348 13.29 -12.88 11.10
N LYS A 349 13.50 -12.17 12.23
CA LYS A 349 13.89 -12.80 13.50
C LYS A 349 12.75 -13.61 14.11
N HIS A 350 11.52 -13.14 13.95
CA HIS A 350 10.33 -13.84 14.40
C HIS A 350 10.09 -15.10 13.56
N LEU A 351 10.15 -14.98 12.22
CA LEU A 351 10.07 -16.11 11.31
C LEU A 351 11.12 -17.18 11.62
N LEU A 352 12.39 -16.78 11.82
CA LEU A 352 13.46 -17.71 12.18
C LEU A 352 13.14 -18.46 13.49
N ARG A 353 12.73 -17.72 14.53
CA ARG A 353 12.37 -18.31 15.82
C ARG A 353 11.20 -19.28 15.67
N PHE A 354 10.22 -18.95 14.85
CA PHE A 354 9.07 -19.78 14.56
C PHE A 354 9.47 -21.08 13.84
N ILE A 355 10.29 -21.01 12.79
CA ILE A 355 10.80 -22.19 12.08
C ILE A 355 11.57 -23.11 13.05
N LYS A 356 12.44 -22.55 13.90
CA LYS A 356 13.16 -23.33 14.93
C LYS A 356 12.21 -23.96 15.96
N LYS A 357 11.16 -23.25 16.38
CA LYS A 357 10.10 -23.77 17.28
C LYS A 357 9.38 -24.96 16.64
N MET A 358 8.94 -24.82 15.39
CA MET A 358 8.27 -25.89 14.64
C MET A 358 9.19 -27.10 14.45
N MET A 359 10.47 -26.88 14.14
CA MET A 359 11.44 -27.98 14.04
C MET A 359 11.66 -28.73 15.35
N LYS A 360 11.59 -28.05 16.49
CA LYS A 360 11.76 -28.69 17.80
C LYS A 360 10.53 -29.47 18.25
N MET A 361 9.33 -28.96 17.94
CA MET A 361 8.06 -29.49 18.46
C MET A 361 7.36 -30.44 17.47
N HIS A 362 7.53 -30.22 16.17
CA HIS A 362 6.78 -30.82 15.07
C HIS A 362 7.69 -31.47 14.02
N ALA A 363 8.87 -31.98 14.43
CA ALA A 363 9.85 -32.59 13.54
C ALA A 363 9.29 -33.75 12.71
N THR A 364 8.37 -34.53 13.30
CA THR A 364 7.78 -35.74 12.71
C THR A 364 6.54 -35.47 11.87
N ASP A 365 6.08 -34.22 11.78
CA ASP A 365 4.88 -33.89 11.01
C ASP A 365 5.19 -34.05 9.52
N HIS A 366 4.28 -34.69 8.79
CA HIS A 366 4.42 -34.88 7.34
C HIS A 366 4.03 -33.59 6.64
N VAL A 367 5.00 -32.89 6.06
CA VAL A 367 4.84 -31.51 5.56
C VAL A 367 4.84 -31.39 4.05
N CYS A 368 5.35 -32.39 3.34
CA CYS A 368 5.29 -32.42 1.88
C CYS A 368 5.21 -33.85 1.35
N LYS A 369 4.73 -33.97 0.11
CA LYS A 369 4.67 -35.22 -0.65
C LYS A 369 5.55 -35.08 -1.87
N VAL A 370 6.54 -35.95 -2.02
CA VAL A 370 7.44 -35.99 -3.19
C VAL A 370 7.20 -37.31 -3.91
N GLY A 371 6.53 -37.26 -5.06
CA GLY A 371 6.01 -38.45 -5.72
C GLY A 371 5.01 -39.15 -4.79
N ASP A 372 5.22 -40.44 -4.50
CA ASP A 372 4.37 -41.19 -3.56
C ASP A 372 4.89 -41.20 -2.11
N ARG A 373 6.05 -40.61 -1.85
CA ARG A 373 6.64 -40.60 -0.50
C ARG A 373 6.23 -39.33 0.25
N LEU A 374 5.66 -39.53 1.44
CA LEU A 374 5.48 -38.46 2.42
C LEU A 374 6.81 -38.17 3.09
N MET A 375 7.16 -36.89 3.20
CA MET A 375 8.35 -36.42 3.90
C MET A 375 7.96 -35.65 5.16
N THR A 376 8.64 -35.97 6.25
CA THR A 376 8.54 -35.26 7.53
C THR A 376 9.28 -33.94 7.49
N LEU A 377 8.96 -33.01 8.40
CA LEU A 377 9.67 -31.74 8.52
C LEU A 377 11.17 -31.96 8.74
N GLN A 378 11.55 -32.96 9.54
CA GLN A 378 12.95 -33.32 9.73
C GLN A 378 13.62 -33.79 8.43
N GLU A 379 13.00 -34.69 7.67
CA GLU A 379 13.55 -35.16 6.40
C GLU A 379 13.71 -34.03 5.36
N VAL A 380 12.84 -33.02 5.38
CA VAL A 380 12.98 -31.83 4.53
C VAL A 380 14.25 -31.06 4.88
N PHE A 381 14.52 -30.83 6.16
CA PHE A 381 15.75 -30.16 6.62
C PHE A 381 17.01 -31.00 6.38
N ASP A 382 16.92 -32.31 6.58
CA ASP A 382 18.02 -33.24 6.28
C ASP A 382 18.38 -33.21 4.78
N THR A 383 17.38 -33.10 3.89
CA THR A 383 17.59 -33.00 2.44
C THR A 383 18.29 -31.70 2.04
N MET A 384 18.01 -30.61 2.75
CA MET A 384 18.69 -29.33 2.55
C MET A 384 20.10 -29.29 3.17
N ASN A 385 20.49 -30.33 3.93
CA ASN A 385 21.74 -30.38 4.68
C ASN A 385 21.91 -29.15 5.62
N VAL A 386 20.80 -28.69 6.21
CA VAL A 386 20.76 -27.55 7.14
C VAL A 386 20.14 -28.01 8.45
N THR A 387 20.83 -27.81 9.57
CA THR A 387 20.25 -28.08 10.89
C THR A 387 19.53 -26.86 11.45
N ALA A 388 18.60 -27.06 12.39
CA ALA A 388 17.93 -25.96 13.08
C ALA A 388 18.90 -25.05 13.87
N TYR A 389 20.08 -25.56 14.25
CA TYR A 389 21.14 -24.75 14.87
C TYR A 389 21.78 -23.80 13.86
N ASP A 390 22.07 -24.31 12.66
CA ASP A 390 22.77 -23.59 11.59
C ASP A 390 21.90 -22.50 10.96
N LEU A 391 20.57 -22.63 11.02
CA LEU A 391 19.64 -21.62 10.55
C LEU A 391 19.91 -20.26 11.19
N SER A 392 20.34 -19.30 10.38
CA SER A 392 20.51 -17.90 10.75
C SER A 392 19.54 -17.01 10.00
N VAL A 393 19.45 -15.75 10.41
CA VAL A 393 18.68 -14.73 9.68
C VAL A 393 19.25 -14.57 8.27
N ASP A 394 20.56 -14.58 8.13
CA ASP A 394 21.26 -14.42 6.85
C ASP A 394 21.00 -15.61 5.91
N MET A 395 20.84 -16.83 6.46
CA MET A 395 20.47 -18.01 5.65
C MET A 395 19.05 -17.93 5.10
N LEU A 396 18.12 -17.22 5.77
CA LEU A 396 16.77 -17.05 5.26
C LEU A 396 16.71 -16.10 4.05
N ASP A 397 17.75 -15.30 3.77
CA ASP A 397 17.85 -14.37 2.64
C ASP A 397 16.58 -13.51 2.36
N VAL A 398 15.85 -13.17 3.43
CA VAL A 398 14.60 -12.39 3.38
C VAL A 398 14.84 -10.86 3.41
N HIS A 399 16.09 -10.41 3.29
CA HIS A 399 16.44 -9.00 3.38
C HIS A 399 15.95 -8.21 2.15
N ALA A 400 15.29 -7.08 2.37
CA ALA A 400 15.04 -6.10 1.31
C ALA A 400 16.35 -5.40 0.91
N ASP A 401 16.69 -5.40 -0.39
CA ASP A 401 17.85 -4.68 -0.95
C ASP A 401 17.37 -3.42 -1.69
N ARG A 402 18.28 -2.48 -2.01
CA ARG A 402 17.93 -1.26 -2.78
C ARG A 402 17.31 -1.57 -4.16
N ASN A 403 17.47 -2.79 -4.68
CA ASN A 403 16.95 -3.21 -5.98
C ASN A 403 15.59 -3.94 -5.88
N THR A 404 15.11 -4.25 -4.68
CA THR A 404 13.89 -5.04 -4.44
C THR A 404 12.64 -4.26 -4.86
N PHE A 405 12.70 -2.93 -4.78
CA PHE A 405 11.60 -2.04 -5.11
C PHE A 405 11.35 -1.87 -6.63
N HIS A 406 12.34 -2.20 -7.48
CA HIS A 406 12.28 -1.95 -8.93
C HIS A 406 12.24 -3.22 -9.79
N ARG A 407 12.35 -4.41 -9.18
CA ARG A 407 12.51 -5.71 -9.88
C ARG A 407 11.68 -6.79 -9.17
N PHE A 408 10.49 -7.08 -9.70
CA PHE A 408 9.53 -8.05 -9.13
C PHE A 408 10.08 -9.50 -9.12
N ASP A 409 10.99 -9.83 -10.02
CA ASP A 409 11.76 -11.08 -10.05
C ASP A 409 12.63 -11.22 -8.78
N LYS A 410 13.37 -10.17 -8.40
CA LYS A 410 14.19 -10.16 -7.17
C LYS A 410 13.34 -10.17 -5.89
N PHE A 411 12.12 -9.64 -5.95
CA PHE A 411 11.16 -9.74 -4.85
C PHE A 411 10.74 -11.19 -4.61
N ASN A 412 10.39 -11.94 -5.67
CA ASN A 412 9.99 -13.35 -5.55
C ASN A 412 11.09 -14.28 -5.04
N THR A 413 12.36 -14.02 -5.42
CA THR A 413 13.52 -14.77 -4.92
C THR A 413 13.71 -14.58 -3.41
N LYS A 414 13.38 -13.41 -2.85
CA LYS A 414 13.49 -13.09 -1.40
C LYS A 414 12.41 -13.70 -0.52
N TYR A 415 11.34 -14.23 -1.12
CA TYR A 415 10.35 -15.06 -0.41
C TYR A 415 10.76 -16.52 -0.33
N ASN A 416 11.92 -16.86 -0.88
CA ASN A 416 12.40 -18.22 -0.92
C ASN A 416 13.47 -18.40 0.15
N PRO A 417 13.11 -18.66 1.43
CA PRO A 417 14.12 -18.81 2.46
C PRO A 417 15.09 -19.92 2.08
N ILE A 418 16.40 -19.61 2.12
CA ILE A 418 17.50 -20.52 1.75
C ILE A 418 17.59 -20.78 0.22
N GLY A 419 16.74 -20.16 -0.60
CA GLY A 419 16.67 -20.43 -2.05
C GLY A 419 15.93 -21.73 -2.39
N GLU A 420 15.26 -22.36 -1.41
CA GLU A 420 14.55 -23.62 -1.58
C GLU A 420 13.03 -23.43 -1.49
N SER A 421 12.33 -23.63 -2.63
CA SER A 421 10.89 -23.35 -2.79
C SER A 421 10.01 -24.06 -1.75
N ARG A 422 10.50 -25.18 -1.21
CA ARG A 422 9.82 -26.04 -0.24
C ARG A 422 9.59 -25.35 1.11
N LEU A 423 10.56 -24.60 1.63
CA LEU A 423 10.38 -23.91 2.92
C LEU A 423 9.37 -22.78 2.82
N ARG A 424 9.39 -22.03 1.69
CA ARG A 424 8.35 -21.05 1.39
C ARG A 424 6.98 -21.68 1.34
N GLU A 425 6.85 -22.82 0.66
CA GLU A 425 5.58 -23.52 0.54
C GLU A 425 5.05 -24.00 1.89
N ILE A 426 5.92 -24.56 2.74
CA ILE A 426 5.53 -25.10 4.05
C ILE A 426 5.13 -23.97 5.02
N PHE A 427 5.91 -22.89 5.09
CA PHE A 427 5.76 -21.85 6.14
C PHE A 427 5.01 -20.60 5.70
N LEU A 428 4.97 -20.28 4.40
CA LEU A 428 4.52 -18.98 3.89
C LEU A 428 3.41 -19.07 2.82
N LYS A 429 2.82 -20.25 2.60
CA LYS A 429 1.65 -20.44 1.73
C LYS A 429 0.45 -20.97 2.53
N SER A 430 -0.74 -20.48 2.18
CA SER A 430 -2.02 -20.95 2.72
C SER A 430 -2.46 -22.29 2.11
N ASP A 431 -2.09 -22.54 0.85
CA ASP A 431 -2.36 -23.78 0.13
C ASP A 431 -1.07 -24.60 0.02
N ASN A 432 -0.98 -25.68 0.80
CA ASN A 432 0.13 -26.64 0.83
C ASN A 432 -0.36 -27.99 1.40
N PHE A 433 0.52 -28.99 1.49
CA PHE A 433 0.17 -30.34 1.93
C PHE A 433 -0.47 -30.41 3.34
N ILE A 434 -0.08 -29.51 4.26
CA ILE A 434 -0.64 -29.43 5.63
C ILE A 434 -1.81 -28.44 5.73
N GLY A 435 -2.32 -27.96 4.60
CA GLY A 435 -3.41 -26.98 4.56
C GLY A 435 -3.05 -25.66 5.22
N GLY A 436 -1.82 -25.18 5.05
CA GLY A 436 -1.37 -23.86 5.49
C GLY A 436 -1.31 -23.67 7.00
N LEU A 437 -1.25 -24.75 7.79
CA LEU A 437 -1.30 -24.71 9.26
C LEU A 437 -0.21 -23.81 9.86
N TYR A 438 1.05 -23.98 9.46
CA TYR A 438 2.15 -23.18 9.98
C TYR A 438 2.06 -21.71 9.58
N PHE A 439 1.58 -21.44 8.35
CA PHE A 439 1.38 -20.07 7.89
C PHE A 439 0.27 -19.37 8.69
N ALA A 440 -0.81 -20.09 9.01
CA ALA A 440 -1.86 -19.57 9.88
C ALA A 440 -1.37 -19.32 11.31
N GLU A 441 -0.57 -20.22 11.89
CA GLU A 441 -0.05 -20.05 13.25
C GLU A 441 0.87 -18.83 13.38
N ILE A 442 1.82 -18.63 12.45
CA ILE A 442 2.68 -17.45 12.50
C ILE A 442 1.89 -16.16 12.24
N LEU A 443 0.91 -16.17 11.34
CA LEU A 443 0.05 -15.00 11.11
C LEU A 443 -0.75 -14.63 12.35
N LYS A 444 -1.24 -15.61 13.11
CA LYS A 444 -1.91 -15.36 14.39
C LYS A 444 -0.97 -14.76 15.43
N GLU A 445 0.29 -15.22 15.51
CA GLU A 445 1.28 -14.59 16.38
C GLU A 445 1.47 -13.10 16.00
N VAL A 446 1.54 -12.77 14.71
CA VAL A 446 1.65 -11.37 14.25
C VAL A 446 0.36 -10.56 14.49
N MET A 447 -0.80 -11.16 14.28
CA MET A 447 -2.09 -10.51 14.56
C MET A 447 -2.26 -10.20 16.05
N SER A 448 -1.83 -11.11 16.93
CA SER A 448 -1.82 -10.89 18.37
C SER A 448 -0.97 -9.68 18.75
N ASP A 449 0.22 -9.53 18.16
CA ASP A 449 1.09 -8.36 18.38
C ASP A 449 0.41 -7.04 17.90
N LEU A 450 -0.38 -7.10 16.82
CA LEU A 450 -1.17 -5.97 16.31
C LEU A 450 -2.36 -5.62 17.23
N GLU A 451 -3.03 -6.62 17.80
CA GLU A 451 -4.14 -6.42 18.74
C GLU A 451 -3.67 -5.80 20.07
N GLU A 452 -2.49 -6.22 20.55
CA GLU A 452 -1.82 -5.54 21.67
C GLU A 452 -1.48 -4.08 21.32
N SER A 453 -1.17 -3.81 20.05
CA SER A 453 -0.87 -2.49 19.50
C SER A 453 -2.14 -1.74 19.09
N LYS A 454 -2.94 -1.27 20.06
CA LYS A 454 -4.24 -0.55 19.89
C LYS A 454 -4.37 0.43 18.71
N TYR A 455 -3.28 1.09 18.30
CA TYR A 455 -3.27 2.13 17.27
C TYR A 455 -2.73 1.66 15.92
N GLN A 456 -2.44 0.38 15.74
CA GLN A 456 -1.91 -0.18 14.51
C GLN A 456 -2.96 -1.11 13.89
N ASN A 457 -3.18 -0.95 12.60
CA ASN A 457 -4.06 -1.80 11.80
C ASN A 457 -3.34 -2.15 10.51
N ALA A 458 -3.78 -3.21 9.84
CA ALA A 458 -3.15 -3.66 8.60
C ALA A 458 -4.16 -4.20 7.60
N GLU A 459 -3.85 -4.00 6.33
CA GLU A 459 -4.58 -4.52 5.18
C GLU A 459 -3.72 -5.59 4.50
N TYR A 460 -3.83 -6.83 4.96
CA TYR A 460 -3.04 -7.95 4.48
C TYR A 460 -3.51 -8.48 3.14
N ARG A 461 -2.54 -8.74 2.26
CA ARG A 461 -2.79 -9.27 0.92
C ARG A 461 -2.51 -10.75 0.81
N LEU A 462 -3.50 -11.50 0.33
CA LEU A 462 -3.41 -12.92 -0.01
C LEU A 462 -3.58 -13.11 -1.51
N SER A 463 -2.76 -13.97 -2.10
CA SER A 463 -2.80 -14.22 -3.54
C SER A 463 -3.87 -15.24 -3.90
N ILE A 464 -4.60 -14.97 -4.98
CA ILE A 464 -5.25 -15.98 -5.80
C ILE A 464 -4.66 -15.87 -7.21
N TYR A 465 -4.20 -17.01 -7.74
CA TYR A 465 -3.49 -17.09 -9.01
C TYR A 465 -4.43 -17.31 -10.20
N GLY A 466 -5.63 -17.86 -9.97
CA GLY A 466 -6.59 -18.17 -11.03
C GLY A 466 -6.20 -19.40 -11.84
N LYS A 467 -5.45 -20.34 -11.23
CA LYS A 467 -5.06 -21.61 -11.87
C LYS A 467 -6.22 -22.61 -11.91
N SER A 468 -7.08 -22.61 -10.89
CA SER A 468 -8.28 -23.45 -10.84
C SER A 468 -9.40 -22.74 -10.06
N ARG A 469 -10.66 -23.13 -10.30
CA ARG A 469 -11.84 -22.52 -9.64
C ARG A 469 -11.88 -22.79 -8.13
N GLU A 470 -11.34 -23.93 -7.72
CA GLU A 470 -11.34 -24.40 -6.32
C GLU A 470 -10.35 -23.63 -5.43
N GLU A 471 -9.55 -22.71 -6.00
CA GLU A 471 -8.60 -21.90 -5.25
C GLU A 471 -9.29 -21.02 -4.19
N TRP A 472 -10.45 -20.45 -4.53
CA TRP A 472 -11.29 -19.72 -3.57
C TRP A 472 -11.77 -20.61 -2.43
N ASP A 473 -12.24 -21.81 -2.73
CA ASP A 473 -12.70 -22.77 -1.72
C ASP A 473 -11.57 -23.20 -0.78
N ARG A 474 -10.38 -23.47 -1.32
CA ARG A 474 -9.20 -23.82 -0.52
C ARG A 474 -8.81 -22.67 0.40
N LEU A 475 -8.80 -21.43 -0.11
CA LEU A 475 -8.48 -20.25 0.69
C LEU A 475 -9.53 -19.98 1.78
N ALA A 476 -10.82 -20.09 1.45
CA ALA A 476 -11.92 -19.92 2.40
C ALA A 476 -11.88 -21.01 3.49
N LYS A 477 -11.68 -22.28 3.11
CA LYS A 477 -11.49 -23.38 4.06
C LYS A 477 -10.30 -23.14 4.98
N TRP A 478 -9.17 -22.67 4.44
CA TRP A 478 -8.00 -22.30 5.25
C TRP A 478 -8.33 -21.20 6.26
N ALA A 479 -9.04 -20.15 5.83
CA ALA A 479 -9.41 -19.03 6.69
C ALA A 479 -10.36 -19.44 7.82
N VAL A 480 -11.41 -20.21 7.51
CA VAL A 480 -12.41 -20.66 8.50
C VAL A 480 -11.81 -21.70 9.45
N ARG A 481 -11.14 -22.73 8.92
CA ARG A 481 -10.54 -23.82 9.72
C ARG A 481 -9.53 -23.28 10.73
N ASN A 482 -8.76 -22.27 10.33
CA ASN A 482 -7.78 -21.65 11.20
C ASN A 482 -8.33 -20.41 11.93
N THR A 483 -9.60 -20.02 11.76
CA THR A 483 -10.16 -18.81 12.39
C THR A 483 -9.28 -17.57 12.15
N MET A 484 -8.98 -17.29 10.87
CA MET A 484 -8.10 -16.19 10.45
C MET A 484 -8.81 -14.83 10.52
N TYR A 485 -9.04 -14.35 11.74
CA TYR A 485 -9.74 -13.11 12.02
C TYR A 485 -8.97 -12.28 13.06
N SER A 486 -9.01 -10.95 12.91
CA SER A 486 -8.55 -9.97 13.87
C SER A 486 -9.32 -8.67 13.66
N ASP A 487 -9.64 -7.94 14.74
CA ASP A 487 -10.30 -6.64 14.65
C ASP A 487 -9.41 -5.59 13.97
N ASN A 488 -8.08 -5.75 14.06
CA ASN A 488 -7.08 -4.84 13.53
C ASN A 488 -6.67 -5.15 12.08
N VAL A 489 -7.16 -6.25 11.49
CA VAL A 489 -6.75 -6.71 10.16
C VAL A 489 -7.92 -6.83 9.19
N ARG A 490 -7.72 -6.34 7.97
CA ARG A 490 -8.59 -6.60 6.82
C ARG A 490 -7.80 -7.27 5.71
N TRP A 491 -8.49 -8.07 4.88
CA TRP A 491 -7.88 -8.84 3.82
C TRP A 491 -8.17 -8.21 2.47
N LEU A 492 -7.15 -8.13 1.61
CA LEU A 492 -7.30 -7.88 0.19
C LEU A 492 -6.83 -9.09 -0.59
N VAL A 493 -7.60 -9.49 -1.59
CA VAL A 493 -7.16 -10.53 -2.52
C VAL A 493 -6.39 -9.87 -3.66
N GLN A 494 -5.16 -10.33 -3.86
CA GLN A 494 -4.31 -9.89 -4.95
C GLN A 494 -4.26 -10.97 -6.03
N VAL A 495 -4.28 -10.53 -7.29
CA VAL A 495 -4.18 -11.42 -8.46
C VAL A 495 -2.88 -11.13 -9.21
N PRO A 496 -1.87 -11.99 -9.10
CA PRO A 496 -0.63 -11.85 -9.87
C PRO A 496 -0.89 -11.99 -11.38
N ARG A 497 -0.38 -11.05 -12.18
CA ARG A 497 -0.54 -11.03 -13.65
C ARG A 497 0.47 -11.97 -14.33
N LEU A 498 0.28 -13.27 -14.20
CA LEU A 498 1.21 -14.31 -14.66
C LEU A 498 0.65 -15.19 -15.81
N TYR A 499 -0.30 -14.68 -16.59
CA TYR A 499 -0.95 -15.43 -17.68
C TYR A 499 0.05 -16.06 -18.66
N ASP A 500 1.05 -15.29 -19.11
CA ASP A 500 2.02 -15.77 -20.11
C ASP A 500 2.79 -17.01 -19.63
N ILE A 501 3.07 -17.08 -18.32
CA ILE A 501 3.72 -18.22 -17.68
C ILE A 501 2.78 -19.42 -17.64
N PHE A 502 1.55 -19.23 -17.16
CA PHE A 502 0.56 -20.30 -17.06
C PHE A 502 0.20 -20.87 -18.44
N ARG A 503 0.15 -20.01 -19.46
CA ARG A 503 -0.07 -20.39 -20.85
C ARG A 503 1.10 -21.20 -21.41
N SER A 504 2.33 -20.78 -21.14
CA SER A 504 3.55 -21.48 -21.58
C SER A 504 3.67 -22.88 -20.94
N ASN A 505 3.28 -23.00 -19.67
CA ASN A 505 3.27 -24.25 -18.92
C ASN A 505 2.01 -25.09 -19.17
N LYS A 506 1.11 -24.66 -20.07
CA LYS A 506 -0.14 -25.35 -20.41
C LYS A 506 -1.09 -25.58 -19.22
N LEU A 507 -0.98 -24.75 -18.19
CA LEU A 507 -1.90 -24.76 -17.04
C LEU A 507 -3.26 -24.15 -17.40
N VAL A 508 -3.29 -23.25 -18.41
CA VAL A 508 -4.52 -22.62 -18.91
C VAL A 508 -4.54 -22.52 -20.44
N ASN A 509 -5.74 -22.55 -21.00
CA ASN A 509 -5.98 -22.57 -22.44
C ASN A 509 -6.16 -21.18 -23.05
N ASN A 510 -6.69 -20.23 -22.30
CA ASN A 510 -6.88 -18.85 -22.76
C ASN A 510 -7.01 -17.93 -21.54
N PHE A 511 -7.11 -16.63 -21.77
CA PHE A 511 -7.23 -15.66 -20.68
C PHE A 511 -8.61 -15.70 -20.01
N GLU A 512 -9.66 -16.08 -20.75
CA GLU A 512 -11.01 -16.22 -20.22
C GLU A 512 -11.08 -17.29 -19.11
N GLU A 513 -10.33 -18.39 -19.25
CA GLU A 513 -10.23 -19.42 -18.21
C GLU A 513 -9.67 -18.87 -16.88
N ILE A 514 -8.69 -17.96 -16.91
CA ILE A 514 -8.21 -17.28 -15.69
C ILE A 514 -9.31 -16.40 -15.10
N LEU A 515 -10.01 -15.63 -15.93
CA LEU A 515 -11.10 -14.77 -15.48
C LEU A 515 -12.24 -15.61 -14.87
N GLU A 516 -12.56 -16.75 -15.47
CA GLU A 516 -13.52 -17.70 -14.94
C GLU A 516 -13.08 -18.23 -13.58
N ASN A 517 -11.83 -18.70 -13.47
CA ASN A 517 -11.28 -19.23 -12.22
C ASN A 517 -11.29 -18.21 -11.07
N ILE A 518 -11.16 -16.92 -11.38
CA ILE A 518 -11.14 -15.85 -10.38
C ILE A 518 -12.55 -15.35 -10.05
N PHE A 519 -13.36 -15.03 -11.05
CA PHE A 519 -14.61 -14.30 -10.85
C PHE A 519 -15.82 -15.23 -10.72
N MET A 520 -15.89 -16.35 -11.45
CA MET A 520 -17.07 -17.22 -11.40
C MET A 520 -17.37 -17.75 -10.00
N PRO A 521 -16.39 -18.23 -9.20
CA PRO A 521 -16.67 -18.69 -7.83
C PRO A 521 -17.31 -17.60 -6.96
N LEU A 522 -16.91 -16.33 -7.14
CA LEU A 522 -17.50 -15.21 -6.39
C LEU A 522 -18.95 -14.95 -6.79
N PHE A 523 -19.26 -15.01 -8.09
CA PHE A 523 -20.64 -14.89 -8.57
C PHE A 523 -21.50 -16.09 -8.16
N GLU A 524 -20.94 -17.30 -8.17
CA GLU A 524 -21.61 -18.53 -7.75
C GLU A 524 -22.04 -18.46 -6.28
N VAL A 525 -21.12 -18.07 -5.37
CA VAL A 525 -21.42 -17.88 -3.94
C VAL A 525 -22.37 -16.70 -3.71
N THR A 526 -22.31 -15.64 -4.52
CA THR A 526 -23.28 -14.53 -4.41
C THR A 526 -24.68 -14.96 -4.85
N ASN A 527 -24.79 -15.85 -5.84
CA ASN A 527 -26.06 -16.35 -6.38
C ASN A 527 -26.66 -17.48 -5.54
N ASN A 528 -25.82 -18.31 -4.94
CA ASN A 528 -26.16 -19.41 -4.05
C ASN A 528 -25.26 -19.35 -2.80
N PRO A 529 -25.63 -18.55 -1.78
CA PRO A 529 -24.83 -18.39 -0.57
C PRO A 529 -24.78 -19.63 0.33
N SER A 530 -25.75 -20.54 0.17
CA SER A 530 -25.83 -21.82 0.89
C SER A 530 -24.93 -22.91 0.29
#